data_AF-A0A4Q3UZC4-F1
#
_entry.id   AF-A0A4Q3UZC4-F1
#
_cell.length_a   1.000
_cell.length_b   1.000
_cell.length_c   1.000
_cell.angle_alpha   90.00
_cell.angle_beta   90.00
_cell.angle_gamma   90.00
#
_symmetry.space_group_name_H-M   'P 1'
#
loop_
_entity.id
_entity.type
_entity.pdbx_description
1 polymer ?
#
loop_
_entity_poly.entity_id
_entity_poly.type
_entity_poly.pdbx_seq_one_letter_code
_entity_poly.pdbx_strand_id
1 'polypeptide(L)'
;MIRIAAMAGLCLIAAPALAQVSEPLPRFEALEQQQRMAQQREMDNIEANRQRDLNRSTQPNSGVSEAERALRDLQYNRAREQRLLELDRDRQRVQRERDLANAALLNARIPRNSSVVVTDPERYILPPAPPGKYYARVEGRFVLVDETSQLVTSILPVQPTDPTADVPAGPLPLPDTGLPLRRISPTSASVIRDFKALSLPAPPSGQYYARINGQTVLVDGRTELALKFVDPG
;
A
#
# COMPACT_ATOMS: atom_id res chain seq x y z
N MET A 1 17.65 74.76 -36.08
CA MET A 1 16.18 74.72 -36.14
C MET A 1 15.71 73.48 -35.38
N ILE A 2 14.92 73.69 -34.33
CA ILE A 2 14.41 72.65 -33.40
C ILE A 2 13.06 72.11 -33.91
N ARG A 3 12.88 70.78 -33.91
CA ARG A 3 11.61 70.02 -33.77
C ARG A 3 11.96 68.60 -33.27
N ILE A 4 11.92 68.27 -31.98
CA ILE A 4 10.80 67.81 -31.12
C ILE A 4 10.15 66.47 -31.53
N ALA A 5 10.44 65.45 -30.71
CA ALA A 5 9.64 64.32 -30.19
C ALA A 5 9.24 63.10 -31.06
N ALA A 6 9.71 61.91 -30.62
CA ALA A 6 8.92 60.71 -30.30
C ALA A 6 9.84 59.72 -29.53
N MET A 7 9.79 59.62 -28.19
CA MET A 7 8.96 58.68 -27.41
C MET A 7 8.94 57.24 -27.94
N ALA A 8 9.78 56.38 -27.34
CA ALA A 8 9.45 54.99 -26.98
C ALA A 8 10.63 54.34 -26.22
N GLY A 9 10.73 54.67 -24.93
CA GLY A 9 11.45 53.81 -23.98
C GLY A 9 10.48 52.77 -23.44
N LEU A 10 10.81 51.49 -23.55
CA LEU A 10 10.62 50.46 -22.52
C LEU A 10 11.12 49.11 -23.06
N CYS A 11 12.31 48.69 -22.65
CA CYS A 11 12.69 47.29 -22.71
C CYS A 11 11.88 46.52 -21.65
N LEU A 12 10.71 46.05 -22.07
CA LEU A 12 10.09 44.78 -21.66
C LEU A 12 11.19 43.68 -21.76
N ILE A 13 11.40 42.72 -20.85
CA ILE A 13 10.53 42.01 -19.93
C ILE A 13 11.40 41.54 -18.76
N ALA A 14 11.10 41.98 -17.53
CA ALA A 14 11.58 41.28 -16.36
C ALA A 14 10.77 39.97 -16.26
N ALA A 15 11.43 38.84 -16.50
CA ALA A 15 10.91 37.56 -16.09
C ALA A 15 11.25 37.37 -14.60
N PRO A 16 10.29 37.30 -13.67
CA PRO A 16 10.46 36.46 -12.51
C PRO A 16 10.01 35.06 -12.93
N ALA A 17 11.01 34.22 -13.15
CA ALA A 17 10.86 32.79 -13.16
C ALA A 17 10.21 32.32 -11.85
N LEU A 18 9.49 31.20 -11.98
CA LEU A 18 8.99 30.35 -10.92
C LEU A 18 7.77 30.93 -10.19
N ALA A 19 6.61 30.70 -10.82
CA ALA A 19 5.50 30.14 -10.07
C ALA A 19 6.07 28.98 -9.23
N GLN A 20 6.33 29.24 -7.96
CA GLN A 20 6.37 28.20 -6.95
C GLN A 20 4.96 27.61 -6.97
N VAL A 21 4.78 26.60 -7.82
CA VAL A 21 3.81 25.54 -7.61
C VAL A 21 4.17 25.06 -6.22
N SER A 22 3.43 25.58 -5.24
CA SER A 22 3.38 25.01 -3.91
C SER A 22 2.69 23.69 -4.10
N GLU A 23 3.46 22.69 -4.54
CA GLU A 23 3.08 21.30 -4.39
C GLU A 23 2.69 21.16 -2.91
N PRO A 24 1.43 20.79 -2.61
CA PRO A 24 0.99 20.64 -1.25
C PRO A 24 1.91 19.60 -0.60
N LEU A 25 2.50 19.99 0.53
CA LEU A 25 3.58 19.26 1.18
C LEU A 25 3.27 17.74 1.28
N PRO A 26 4.21 16.84 0.91
CA PRO A 26 4.04 15.41 1.09
C PRO A 26 4.19 15.10 2.59
N ARG A 27 3.10 15.19 3.36
CA ARG A 27 3.18 15.24 4.84
C ARG A 27 3.03 13.92 5.57
N PHE A 28 2.46 12.89 4.94
CA PHE A 28 2.24 11.58 5.59
C PHE A 28 2.85 10.40 4.85
N GLU A 29 3.21 10.57 3.58
CA GLU A 29 3.84 9.52 2.78
C GLU A 29 5.19 9.10 3.37
N ALA A 30 5.98 10.03 3.92
CA ALA A 30 7.26 9.71 4.55
C ALA A 30 7.11 8.85 5.82
N LEU A 31 6.07 9.09 6.63
CA LEU A 31 5.82 8.32 7.85
C LEU A 31 5.27 6.93 7.51
N GLU A 32 4.36 6.85 6.54
CA GLU A 32 3.91 5.56 5.99
C GLU A 32 5.07 4.77 5.41
N GLN A 33 5.93 5.40 4.61
CA GLN A 33 7.11 4.78 4.02
C GLN A 33 8.07 4.31 5.12
N GLN A 34 8.28 5.10 6.16
CA GLN A 34 9.09 4.71 7.31
C GLN A 34 8.51 3.48 8.02
N GLN A 35 7.19 3.43 8.23
CA GLN A 35 6.51 2.26 8.80
C GLN A 35 6.63 1.03 7.91
N ARG A 36 6.45 1.16 6.59
CA ARG A 36 6.67 0.06 5.63
C ARG A 36 8.09 -0.45 5.68
N MET A 37 9.07 0.44 5.68
CA MET A 37 10.49 0.08 5.77
C MET A 37 10.80 -0.62 7.10
N ALA A 38 10.19 -0.20 8.21
CA ALA A 38 10.35 -0.87 9.50
C ALA A 38 9.77 -2.30 9.47
N GLN A 39 8.53 -2.46 8.97
CA GLN A 39 7.89 -3.76 8.83
C GLN A 39 8.68 -4.70 7.90
N GLN A 40 9.19 -4.17 6.78
CA GLN A 40 10.02 -4.95 5.86
C GLN A 40 11.34 -5.36 6.50
N ARG A 41 12.03 -4.45 7.20
CA ARG A 41 13.28 -4.77 7.92
C ARG A 41 13.08 -5.85 8.96
N GLU A 42 11.96 -5.86 9.67
CA GLU A 42 11.65 -6.92 10.62
C GLU A 42 11.52 -8.29 9.93
N MET A 43 10.82 -8.36 8.80
CA MET A 43 10.69 -9.58 8.00
C MET A 43 12.04 -10.04 7.44
N ASP A 44 12.82 -9.09 6.90
CA ASP A 44 14.17 -9.36 6.37
C ASP A 44 15.11 -9.85 7.47
N ASN A 45 14.99 -9.34 8.71
CA ASN A 45 15.79 -9.80 9.84
C ASN A 45 15.47 -11.25 10.23
N ILE A 46 14.20 -11.65 10.20
CA ILE A 46 13.79 -13.04 10.47
C ILE A 46 14.39 -13.97 9.42
N GLU A 47 14.33 -13.59 8.14
CA GLU A 47 14.88 -14.40 7.05
C GLU A 47 16.42 -14.41 7.07
N ALA A 48 17.06 -13.28 7.35
CA ALA A 48 18.51 -13.20 7.49
C ALA A 48 19.03 -14.05 8.67
N ASN A 49 18.29 -14.12 9.78
CA ASN A 49 18.61 -15.00 10.90
C ASN A 49 18.50 -16.47 10.49
N ARG A 50 17.41 -16.83 9.81
CA ARG A 50 17.23 -18.17 9.26
C ARG A 50 18.39 -18.56 8.33
N GLN A 51 18.77 -17.67 7.41
CA GLN A 51 19.86 -17.91 6.46
C GLN A 51 21.20 -18.10 7.16
N ARG A 52 21.48 -17.29 8.19
CA ARG A 52 22.70 -17.42 9.00
C ARG A 52 22.76 -18.76 9.73
N ASP A 53 21.66 -19.20 10.31
CA ASP A 53 21.57 -20.49 11.00
C ASP A 53 21.70 -21.67 10.03
N LEU A 54 21.07 -21.59 8.84
CA LEU A 54 21.23 -22.57 7.78
C LEU A 54 22.70 -22.68 7.35
N ASN A 55 23.35 -21.56 7.02
CA ASN A 55 24.74 -21.53 6.59
C ASN A 55 25.68 -22.12 7.66
N ARG A 56 25.45 -21.79 8.95
CA ARG A 56 26.23 -22.36 10.07
C ARG A 56 26.02 -23.86 10.18
N SER A 57 24.79 -24.33 10.03
CA SER A 57 24.48 -25.75 10.13
C SER A 57 25.07 -26.58 8.98
N THR A 58 25.28 -25.98 7.81
CA THR A 58 25.89 -26.65 6.63
C THR A 58 27.42 -26.72 6.67
N GLN A 59 28.07 -26.08 7.65
CA GLN A 59 29.53 -26.15 7.77
C GLN A 59 29.99 -27.56 8.19
N PRO A 60 31.13 -28.03 7.67
CA PRO A 60 31.73 -29.27 8.16
C PRO A 60 32.04 -29.16 9.65
N ASN A 61 31.74 -30.21 10.42
CA ASN A 61 31.88 -30.26 11.89
C ASN A 61 30.96 -29.28 12.67
N SER A 62 29.83 -28.85 12.10
CA SER A 62 28.87 -27.98 12.80
C SER A 62 28.25 -28.63 14.05
N GLY A 63 28.24 -29.96 14.13
CA GLY A 63 27.62 -30.73 15.22
C GLY A 63 26.09 -30.66 15.24
N VAL A 64 25.46 -30.00 14.27
CA VAL A 64 24.00 -29.83 14.18
C VAL A 64 23.38 -31.02 13.47
N SER A 65 22.48 -31.73 14.16
CA SER A 65 21.70 -32.82 13.58
C SER A 65 20.66 -32.31 12.57
N GLU A 66 20.29 -33.12 11.58
CA GLU A 66 19.22 -32.81 10.63
C GLU A 66 17.88 -32.51 11.33
N ALA A 67 17.58 -33.23 12.43
CA ALA A 67 16.39 -33.00 13.22
C ALA A 67 16.40 -31.61 13.89
N GLU A 68 17.57 -31.17 14.40
CA GLU A 68 17.71 -29.85 15.00
C GLU A 68 17.56 -28.74 13.95
N ARG A 69 18.12 -28.95 12.74
CA ARG A 69 17.95 -28.03 11.60
C ARG A 69 16.48 -27.88 11.22
N ALA A 70 15.76 -29.00 11.08
CA ALA A 70 14.34 -29.00 10.74
C ALA A 70 13.49 -28.30 11.81
N LEU A 71 13.80 -28.49 13.10
CA LEU A 71 13.10 -27.81 14.20
C LEU A 71 13.32 -26.29 14.17
N ARG A 72 14.56 -25.83 13.93
CA ARG A 72 14.86 -24.39 13.81
C ARG A 72 14.15 -23.76 12.62
N ASP A 73 14.18 -24.41 11.46
CA ASP A 73 13.45 -23.95 10.27
C ASP A 73 11.96 -23.78 10.56
N LEU A 74 11.37 -24.72 11.30
CA LEU A 74 9.97 -24.66 11.69
C LEU A 74 9.70 -23.51 12.67
N GLN A 75 10.60 -23.25 13.62
CA GLN A 75 10.52 -22.10 14.54
C GLN A 75 10.55 -20.76 13.78
N TYR A 76 11.47 -20.60 12.81
CA TYR A 76 11.53 -19.39 11.98
C TYR A 76 10.26 -19.21 11.14
N ASN A 77 9.74 -20.29 10.54
CA ASN A 77 8.48 -20.26 9.80
C ASN A 77 7.30 -19.83 10.70
N ARG A 78 7.18 -20.38 11.91
CA ARG A 78 6.14 -19.98 12.87
C ARG A 78 6.27 -18.52 13.29
N ALA A 79 7.48 -18.05 13.60
CA ALA A 79 7.71 -16.66 13.99
C ALA A 79 7.31 -15.69 12.88
N ARG A 80 7.65 -16.05 11.63
CA ARG A 80 7.27 -15.30 10.43
C ARG A 80 5.77 -15.26 10.23
N GLU A 81 5.09 -16.40 10.28
CA GLU A 81 3.64 -16.50 10.13
C GLU A 81 2.90 -15.73 11.23
N GLN A 82 3.35 -15.84 12.48
CA GLN A 82 2.79 -15.09 13.60
C GLN A 82 2.90 -13.58 13.37
N ARG A 83 4.04 -13.10 12.85
CA ARG A 83 4.23 -11.67 12.55
C ARG A 83 3.30 -11.21 11.43
N LEU A 84 3.14 -11.99 10.37
CA LEU A 84 2.22 -11.67 9.28
C LEU A 84 0.76 -11.60 9.78
N LEU A 85 0.34 -12.59 10.58
CA LEU A 85 -0.99 -12.62 11.19
C LEU A 85 -1.25 -11.43 12.11
N GLU A 86 -0.25 -11.01 12.88
CA GLU A 86 -0.34 -9.82 13.74
C GLU A 86 -0.56 -8.56 12.89
N LEU A 87 0.27 -8.36 11.86
CA LEU A 87 0.11 -7.23 10.94
C LEU A 87 -1.26 -7.23 10.26
N ASP A 88 -1.79 -8.40 9.89
CA ASP A 88 -3.13 -8.51 9.29
C ASP A 88 -4.24 -8.15 10.27
N ARG A 89 -4.12 -8.56 11.54
CA ARG A 89 -5.06 -8.15 12.58
C ARG A 89 -5.02 -6.65 12.81
N ASP A 90 -3.84 -6.05 12.81
CA ASP A 90 -3.69 -4.60 12.94
C ASP A 90 -4.35 -3.85 11.77
N ARG A 91 -4.15 -4.33 10.53
CA ARG A 91 -4.84 -3.79 9.35
C ARG A 91 -6.36 -3.91 9.47
N GLN A 92 -6.86 -5.09 9.85
CA GLN A 92 -8.30 -5.32 10.03
C GLN A 92 -8.88 -4.42 11.12
N ARG A 93 -8.14 -4.19 12.20
CA ARG A 93 -8.54 -3.28 13.26
C ARG A 93 -8.64 -1.85 12.74
N VAL A 94 -7.61 -1.35 12.06
CA VAL A 94 -7.61 0.00 11.46
C VAL A 94 -8.74 0.16 10.45
N GLN A 95 -9.00 -0.86 9.63
CA GLN A 95 -10.10 -0.85 8.68
C GLN A 95 -11.45 -0.79 9.40
N ARG A 96 -11.65 -1.60 10.43
CA ARG A 96 -12.88 -1.60 11.23
C ARG A 96 -13.11 -0.24 11.91
N GLU A 97 -12.07 0.36 12.48
CA GLU A 97 -12.16 1.68 13.11
C GLU A 97 -12.61 2.75 12.09
N ARG A 98 -12.13 2.68 10.85
CA ARG A 98 -12.59 3.56 9.75
C ARG A 98 -14.02 3.29 9.34
N ASP A 99 -14.39 2.03 9.19
CA ASP A 99 -15.74 1.66 8.78
C ASP A 99 -16.76 2.15 9.82
N LEU A 100 -16.42 2.06 11.11
CA LEU A 100 -17.20 2.62 12.21
C LEU A 100 -17.26 4.16 12.15
N ALA A 101 -16.14 4.84 11.92
CA ALA A 101 -16.12 6.29 11.75
C ALA A 101 -16.97 6.73 10.54
N ASN A 102 -16.88 6.03 9.41
CA ASN A 102 -17.70 6.26 8.22
C ASN A 102 -19.19 6.08 8.50
N ALA A 103 -19.55 5.01 9.20
CA ALA A 103 -20.93 4.74 9.59
C ALA A 103 -21.45 5.79 10.58
N ALA A 104 -20.60 6.30 11.48
CA ALA A 104 -20.96 7.38 12.39
C ALA A 104 -21.25 8.69 11.64
N LEU A 105 -20.47 9.01 10.61
CA LEU A 105 -20.70 10.20 9.77
C LEU A 105 -22.05 10.15 9.06
N LEU A 106 -22.49 8.98 8.57
CA LEU A 106 -23.82 8.83 7.95
C LEU A 106 -24.98 9.09 8.92
N ASN A 107 -24.74 8.95 10.23
CA ASN A 107 -25.73 9.26 11.27
C ASN A 107 -25.59 10.68 11.83
N ALA A 108 -24.63 11.47 11.33
CA ALA A 108 -24.40 12.82 11.80
C ALA A 108 -25.49 13.79 11.28
N ARG A 109 -25.87 14.72 12.15
CA ARG A 109 -26.74 15.85 11.79
C ARG A 109 -25.91 17.11 11.65
N ILE A 110 -25.98 17.74 10.49
CA ILE A 110 -25.29 18.98 10.19
C ILE A 110 -26.37 20.02 9.92
N PRO A 111 -26.46 21.08 10.73
CA PRO A 111 -27.35 22.20 10.43
C PRO A 111 -26.80 23.08 9.30
N ARG A 112 -27.69 23.73 8.54
CA ARG A 112 -27.30 24.57 7.40
C ARG A 112 -26.51 25.83 7.79
N ASN A 113 -26.69 26.29 9.03
CA ASN A 113 -25.95 27.40 9.62
C ASN A 113 -24.61 26.98 10.25
N SER A 114 -24.23 25.71 10.12
CA SER A 114 -22.97 25.21 10.66
C SER A 114 -21.77 25.73 9.86
N SER A 115 -20.65 25.97 10.53
CA SER A 115 -19.40 26.43 9.91
C SER A 115 -18.76 25.38 9.00
N VAL A 116 -19.15 24.12 9.13
CA VAL A 116 -18.67 23.04 8.26
C VAL A 116 -19.38 23.01 6.90
N VAL A 117 -20.45 23.79 6.71
CA VAL A 117 -21.17 23.83 5.44
C VAL A 117 -20.30 24.48 4.37
N VAL A 118 -20.22 23.84 3.21
CA VAL A 118 -19.46 24.36 2.07
C VAL A 118 -20.34 25.35 1.32
N THR A 119 -19.98 26.63 1.40
CA THR A 119 -20.70 27.71 0.72
C THR A 119 -20.34 27.82 -0.75
N ASP A 120 -19.07 27.56 -1.10
CA ASP A 120 -18.52 27.71 -2.46
C ASP A 120 -18.03 26.35 -2.98
N PRO A 121 -18.91 25.47 -3.50
CA PRO A 121 -18.53 24.13 -3.95
C PRO A 121 -17.60 24.14 -5.17
N GLU A 122 -17.68 25.17 -6.02
CA GLU A 122 -16.84 25.31 -7.23
C GLU A 122 -15.36 25.45 -6.89
N ARG A 123 -15.04 26.06 -5.73
CA ARG A 123 -13.66 26.19 -5.24
C ARG A 123 -13.00 24.83 -5.00
N TYR A 124 -13.80 23.81 -4.76
CA TYR A 124 -13.38 22.45 -4.47
C TYR A 124 -13.63 21.49 -5.63
N ILE A 125 -14.00 22.01 -6.82
CA ILE A 125 -14.29 21.20 -8.01
C ILE A 125 -15.38 20.14 -7.70
N LEU A 126 -16.30 20.48 -6.79
CA LEU A 126 -17.41 19.60 -6.45
C LEU A 126 -18.49 19.71 -7.54
N PRO A 127 -19.14 18.59 -7.91
CA PRO A 127 -20.28 18.66 -8.80
C PRO A 127 -21.40 19.47 -8.15
N PRO A 128 -22.31 20.07 -8.94
CA PRO A 128 -23.44 20.82 -8.38
C PRO A 128 -24.24 19.94 -7.43
N ALA A 129 -24.64 20.51 -6.29
CA ALA A 129 -25.38 19.76 -5.28
C ALA A 129 -26.74 19.32 -5.85
N PRO A 130 -27.17 18.07 -5.60
CA PRO A 130 -28.53 17.64 -5.93
C PRO A 130 -29.58 18.53 -5.25
N PRO A 131 -30.78 18.69 -5.83
CA PRO A 131 -31.83 19.51 -5.24
C PRO A 131 -32.22 19.00 -3.85
N GLY A 132 -32.42 19.94 -2.91
CA GLY A 132 -32.73 19.62 -1.52
C GLY A 132 -31.55 19.06 -0.72
N LYS A 133 -30.32 19.18 -1.23
CA LYS A 133 -29.09 18.78 -0.54
C LYS A 133 -28.05 19.89 -0.58
N TYR A 134 -27.11 19.82 0.35
CA TYR A 134 -25.96 20.71 0.37
C TYR A 134 -24.70 19.97 0.82
N TYR A 135 -23.53 20.54 0.50
CA TYR A 135 -22.25 19.97 0.89
C TYR A 135 -21.83 20.47 2.27
N ALA A 136 -21.25 19.58 3.06
CA ALA A 136 -20.53 19.92 4.28
C ALA A 136 -19.17 19.25 4.27
N ARG A 137 -18.26 19.81 5.07
CA ARG A 137 -16.90 19.33 5.23
C ARG A 137 -16.64 18.91 6.67
N VAL A 138 -16.61 17.61 6.91
CA VAL A 138 -16.41 17.03 8.23
C VAL A 138 -15.14 16.20 8.22
N GLU A 139 -14.24 16.46 9.18
CA GLU A 139 -12.98 15.72 9.35
C GLU A 139 -12.18 15.60 8.03
N GLY A 140 -12.09 16.71 7.29
CA GLY A 140 -11.36 16.78 6.02
C GLY A 140 -12.11 16.23 4.81
N ARG A 141 -13.31 15.65 4.98
CA ARG A 141 -14.06 14.96 3.92
C ARG A 141 -15.30 15.73 3.50
N PHE A 142 -15.65 15.66 2.22
CA PHE A 142 -16.90 16.19 1.71
C PHE A 142 -18.04 15.19 1.89
N VAL A 143 -19.16 15.67 2.38
CA VAL A 143 -20.39 14.89 2.60
C VAL A 143 -21.59 15.64 2.02
N LEU A 144 -22.59 14.89 1.57
CA LEU A 144 -23.88 15.42 1.14
C LEU A 144 -24.90 15.30 2.27
N VAL A 145 -25.48 16.43 2.65
CA VAL A 145 -26.47 16.53 3.71
C VAL A 145 -27.83 16.82 3.09
N ASP A 146 -28.86 16.13 3.56
CA ASP A 146 -30.24 16.42 3.20
C ASP A 146 -30.72 17.71 3.89
N GLU A 147 -31.30 18.63 3.14
CA GLU A 147 -31.66 19.96 3.62
C GLU A 147 -32.78 19.92 4.67
N THR A 148 -33.71 18.98 4.53
CA THR A 148 -34.90 18.88 5.39
C THR A 148 -34.57 18.19 6.71
N SER A 149 -33.94 17.02 6.62
CA SER A 149 -33.62 16.18 7.78
C SER A 149 -32.29 16.56 8.44
N GLN A 150 -31.44 17.33 7.76
CA GLN A 150 -30.09 17.71 8.18
C GLN A 150 -29.16 16.50 8.36
N LEU A 151 -29.53 15.33 7.85
CA LEU A 151 -28.76 14.09 7.97
C LEU A 151 -27.78 13.95 6.81
N VAL A 152 -26.61 13.40 7.10
CA VAL A 152 -25.65 13.01 6.06
C VAL A 152 -26.22 11.84 5.26
N THR A 153 -26.37 12.02 3.95
CA THR A 153 -26.90 11.00 3.03
C THR A 153 -25.81 10.22 2.31
N SER A 154 -24.66 10.84 2.05
CA SER A 154 -23.53 10.16 1.42
C SER A 154 -22.22 10.87 1.70
N ILE A 155 -21.14 10.09 1.75
CA ILE A 155 -19.77 10.60 1.86
C ILE A 155 -19.16 10.56 0.47
N LEU A 156 -18.59 11.68 0.01
CA LEU A 156 -17.96 11.75 -1.30
C LEU A 156 -16.59 11.05 -1.26
N PRO A 157 -16.17 10.41 -2.37
CA PRO A 157 -14.82 9.90 -2.50
C PRO A 157 -13.82 11.06 -2.42
N VAL A 158 -12.69 10.81 -1.78
CA VAL A 158 -11.62 11.78 -1.61
C VAL A 158 -10.93 11.96 -2.96
N GLN A 159 -10.82 13.20 -3.43
CA GLN A 159 -10.07 13.50 -4.65
C GLN A 159 -8.65 13.95 -4.29
N PRO A 160 -7.63 13.58 -5.09
CA PRO A 160 -6.24 14.01 -4.86
C PRO A 160 -6.05 15.53 -4.81
N THR A 161 -6.97 16.28 -5.42
CA THR A 161 -6.97 17.75 -5.51
C THR A 161 -7.63 18.44 -4.32
N ASP A 162 -8.20 17.71 -3.36
CA ASP A 162 -8.90 18.30 -2.22
C ASP A 162 -7.90 19.00 -1.27
N PRO A 163 -7.97 20.34 -1.09
CA PRO A 163 -6.89 21.15 -0.50
C PRO A 163 -6.70 21.00 1.02
N THR A 164 -7.24 19.95 1.64
CA THR A 164 -7.03 19.59 3.06
C THR A 164 -7.49 18.15 3.29
N ALA A 165 -7.17 17.25 2.36
CA ALA A 165 -7.39 15.82 2.51
C ALA A 165 -6.43 15.23 3.57
N ASP A 166 -6.51 15.70 4.82
CA ASP A 166 -5.94 15.03 5.98
C ASP A 166 -6.80 13.82 6.32
N VAL A 167 -7.01 12.95 5.32
CA VAL A 167 -7.75 11.71 5.49
C VAL A 167 -6.76 10.69 6.02
N PRO A 168 -7.08 9.96 7.10
CA PRO A 168 -6.14 9.00 7.66
C PRO A 168 -5.74 7.94 6.61
N ALA A 169 -4.42 7.77 6.45
CA ALA A 169 -3.76 6.88 5.47
C ALA A 169 -4.30 5.46 5.46
N GLY A 170 -4.67 4.89 4.31
CA GLY A 170 -5.14 3.50 4.16
C GLY A 170 -4.36 2.46 4.99
N PRO A 171 -4.97 1.32 5.38
CA PRO A 171 -4.18 0.25 5.99
C PRO A 171 -3.00 -0.09 5.08
N LEU A 172 -1.80 -0.13 5.67
CA LEU A 172 -0.57 -0.42 4.95
C LEU A 172 -0.68 -1.81 4.29
N PRO A 173 -0.10 -2.03 3.09
CA PRO A 173 -0.06 -3.36 2.50
C PRO A 173 0.73 -4.33 3.39
N LEU A 174 0.52 -5.63 3.19
CA LEU A 174 1.41 -6.67 3.75
C LEU A 174 2.84 -6.44 3.24
N PRO A 175 3.87 -6.60 4.08
CA PRO A 175 5.24 -6.64 3.58
C PRO A 175 5.36 -7.79 2.58
N ASP A 176 6.14 -7.57 1.53
CA ASP A 176 6.30 -8.56 0.47
C ASP A 176 6.88 -9.84 1.08
N THR A 177 6.19 -10.94 0.82
CA THR A 177 6.61 -12.28 1.26
C THR A 177 7.99 -12.62 0.69
N GLY A 178 8.46 -11.93 -0.36
CA GLY A 178 9.72 -12.21 -1.04
C GLY A 178 9.70 -13.59 -1.68
N LEU A 179 10.49 -13.77 -2.74
CA LEU A 179 10.62 -15.12 -3.32
C LEU A 179 11.54 -15.96 -2.44
N PRO A 180 11.22 -17.24 -2.22
CA PRO A 180 12.09 -18.11 -1.45
C PRO A 180 13.44 -18.23 -2.15
N LEU A 181 14.51 -17.82 -1.48
CA LEU A 181 15.90 -17.87 -1.99
C LEU A 181 16.50 -19.29 -1.91
N ARG A 182 15.69 -20.29 -1.58
CA ARG A 182 16.10 -21.68 -1.52
C ARG A 182 16.26 -22.24 -2.93
N ARG A 183 17.40 -22.86 -3.20
CA ARG A 183 17.60 -23.68 -4.40
C ARG A 183 16.79 -24.95 -4.33
N ILE A 184 16.04 -25.24 -5.38
CA ILE A 184 15.22 -26.44 -5.51
C ILE A 184 15.77 -27.21 -6.68
N SER A 185 16.07 -28.48 -6.49
CA SER A 185 16.44 -29.32 -7.61
C SER A 185 15.17 -29.77 -8.34
N PRO A 186 15.22 -29.99 -9.66
CA PRO A 186 14.10 -30.57 -10.41
C PRO A 186 13.73 -31.99 -9.94
N THR A 187 14.62 -32.63 -9.16
CA THR A 187 14.41 -33.94 -8.53
C THR A 187 13.82 -33.86 -7.12
N SER A 188 13.63 -32.66 -6.57
CA SER A 188 13.13 -32.46 -5.21
C SER A 188 11.69 -32.96 -5.05
N ALA A 189 11.36 -33.47 -3.85
CA ALA A 189 9.99 -33.84 -3.48
C ALA A 189 9.03 -32.64 -3.47
N SER A 190 9.56 -31.41 -3.38
CA SER A 190 8.76 -30.19 -3.48
C SER A 190 8.27 -29.92 -4.90
N VAL A 191 8.79 -30.58 -5.94
CA VAL A 191 8.41 -30.32 -7.33
C VAL A 191 7.01 -30.85 -7.62
N ILE A 192 6.16 -29.98 -8.15
CA ILE A 192 4.80 -30.31 -8.59
C ILE A 192 4.89 -30.82 -10.03
N ARG A 193 4.78 -32.15 -10.19
CA ARG A 193 4.76 -32.80 -11.51
C ARG A 193 3.37 -32.77 -12.16
N ASP A 194 2.33 -32.91 -11.34
CA ASP A 194 0.93 -32.90 -11.78
C ASP A 194 0.31 -31.50 -11.69
N PHE A 195 0.92 -30.52 -12.35
CA PHE A 195 0.43 -29.14 -12.35
C PHE A 195 -1.00 -29.01 -12.91
N LYS A 196 -1.40 -29.90 -13.83
CA LYS A 196 -2.77 -29.97 -14.36
C LYS A 196 -3.82 -30.29 -13.28
N ALA A 197 -3.47 -31.10 -12.27
CA ALA A 197 -4.38 -31.44 -11.18
C ALA A 197 -4.65 -30.25 -10.25
N LEU A 198 -3.80 -29.22 -10.30
CA LEU A 198 -3.92 -27.99 -9.53
C LEU A 198 -4.43 -26.81 -10.38
N SER A 199 -4.99 -27.07 -11.56
CA SER A 199 -5.45 -26.04 -12.50
C SER A 199 -4.37 -25.03 -12.89
N LEU A 200 -3.09 -25.42 -12.78
CA LEU A 200 -1.97 -24.55 -13.14
C LEU A 200 -1.70 -24.62 -14.65
N PRO A 201 -1.31 -23.50 -15.29
CA PRO A 201 -0.88 -23.53 -16.69
C PRO A 201 0.38 -24.39 -16.85
N ALA A 202 0.70 -24.78 -18.09
CA ALA A 202 1.95 -25.48 -18.36
C ALA A 202 3.15 -24.58 -18.01
N PRO A 203 4.17 -25.11 -17.30
CA PRO A 203 5.34 -24.31 -16.97
C PRO A 203 6.10 -23.94 -18.25
N PRO A 204 6.63 -22.70 -18.35
CA PRO A 204 7.50 -22.31 -19.46
C PRO A 204 8.72 -23.24 -19.61
N SER A 205 9.25 -23.33 -20.83
CA SER A 205 10.41 -24.20 -21.12
C SER A 205 11.59 -23.89 -20.19
N GLY A 206 12.16 -24.93 -19.57
CA GLY A 206 13.26 -24.80 -18.62
C GLY A 206 12.85 -24.36 -17.22
N GLN A 207 11.55 -24.28 -16.91
CA GLN A 207 11.04 -23.94 -15.59
C GLN A 207 10.13 -25.06 -15.08
N TYR A 208 9.89 -25.08 -13.77
CA TYR A 208 8.98 -26.04 -13.16
C TYR A 208 8.30 -25.46 -11.92
N TYR A 209 7.18 -26.05 -11.52
CA TYR A 209 6.48 -25.65 -10.31
C TYR A 209 7.01 -26.38 -9.09
N ALA A 210 7.11 -25.68 -7.96
CA ALA A 210 7.44 -26.28 -6.68
C ALA A 210 6.51 -25.75 -5.57
N ARG A 211 6.26 -26.58 -4.56
CA ARG A 211 5.51 -26.21 -3.37
C ARG A 211 6.45 -25.88 -2.23
N ILE A 212 6.35 -24.66 -1.70
CA ILE A 212 7.19 -24.16 -0.63
C ILE A 212 6.29 -23.48 0.40
N ASN A 213 6.38 -23.91 1.66
CA ASN A 213 5.58 -23.36 2.76
C ASN A 213 4.08 -23.26 2.42
N GLY A 214 3.54 -24.27 1.71
CA GLY A 214 2.12 -24.30 1.31
C GLY A 214 1.76 -23.51 0.06
N GLN A 215 2.65 -22.67 -0.48
CA GLN A 215 2.45 -21.87 -1.69
C GLN A 215 3.09 -22.52 -2.93
N THR A 216 2.51 -22.29 -4.09
CA THR A 216 3.09 -22.72 -5.37
C THR A 216 3.97 -21.61 -5.93
N VAL A 217 5.19 -21.96 -6.32
CA VAL A 217 6.13 -21.05 -6.99
C VAL A 217 6.58 -21.62 -8.32
N LEU A 218 6.94 -20.73 -9.23
CA LEU A 218 7.63 -21.07 -10.47
C LEU A 218 9.14 -20.95 -10.26
N VAL A 219 9.88 -22.00 -10.59
CA VAL A 219 11.33 -22.12 -10.36
C VAL A 219 12.05 -22.20 -11.70
N ASP A 220 13.17 -21.50 -11.82
CA ASP A 220 14.07 -21.63 -12.96
C ASP A 220 14.89 -22.93 -12.86
N GLY A 221 14.87 -23.76 -13.91
CA GLY A 221 15.59 -25.02 -13.97
C GLY A 221 17.11 -24.88 -14.08
N ARG A 222 17.63 -23.70 -14.45
CA ARG A 222 19.08 -23.46 -14.49
C ARG A 222 19.63 -22.96 -13.17
N THR A 223 18.99 -21.94 -12.61
CA THR A 223 19.46 -21.32 -11.35
C THR A 223 18.91 -22.01 -10.11
N GLU A 224 17.88 -22.84 -10.26
CA GLU A 224 17.15 -23.52 -9.18
C GLU A 224 16.43 -22.55 -8.23
N LEU A 225 16.27 -21.28 -8.62
CA LEU A 225 15.68 -20.22 -7.79
C LEU A 225 14.22 -19.94 -8.17
N ALA A 226 13.43 -19.57 -7.18
CA ALA A 226 12.05 -19.15 -7.38
C ALA A 226 11.99 -17.80 -8.12
N LEU A 227 11.19 -17.73 -9.18
CA LEU A 227 11.00 -16.57 -10.04
C LEU A 227 9.73 -15.77 -9.71
N LYS A 228 8.66 -16.45 -9.28
CA LYS A 228 7.40 -15.83 -8.85
C LYS A 228 6.52 -16.82 -8.08
N PHE A 229 5.59 -16.29 -7.27
CA PHE A 229 4.44 -17.05 -6.77
C PHE A 229 3.42 -17.26 -7.88
N VAL A 230 2.70 -18.38 -7.81
CA VAL A 230 1.62 -18.71 -8.74
C VAL A 230 0.43 -19.20 -7.94
N ASP A 231 -0.68 -18.48 -8.03
CA ASP A 231 -1.93 -18.90 -7.42
C ASP A 231 -2.62 -19.96 -8.28
N PRO A 232 -3.13 -21.05 -7.68
CA PRO A 232 -4.03 -21.96 -8.38
C PRO A 232 -5.35 -21.23 -8.67
N GLY A 233 -5.77 -21.26 -9.94
CA GLY A 233 -7.04 -20.69 -10.39
C GLY A 233 -8.25 -21.56 -10.03
#